data_AF-A0A3B0UH26-F1
#
_entry.id   AF-A0A3B0UH26-F1
#
_cell.length_a   1.000
_cell.length_b   1.000
_cell.length_c   1.000
_cell.angle_alpha   90.00
_cell.angle_beta   90.00
_cell.angle_gamma   90.00
#
_symmetry.space_group_name_H-M   'P 1'
#
loop_
_entity.id
_entity.type
_entity.pdbx_description
1 polymer ?
#
loop_
_entity_poly.entity_id
_entity_poly.type
_entity_poly.pdbx_seq_one_letter_code
_entity_poly.pdbx_strand_id
1 'polypeptide(L)'
;MNDILIYVPKITNRVRYVFRLVFKDLLKVSYEITNNLDAFQSADMPKMMYGMKAHTDDIFFKSSGLLFEKGVHSMEFNTIDYKGNKAIFQVFDEDAALPFDVFSAIFFLVSRYEEYLPFVRDHHGRFAAPLSMSIQWGILEKPMVNIWALEIRQIILERYPEFFFPVKKFRF
;
A
#
# COMPACT_ATOMS: atom_id res chain seq x y z
N MET A 1 10.97 9.73 -19.60
CA MET A 1 10.72 9.98 -18.17
C MET A 1 10.07 8.71 -17.62
N ASN A 2 10.53 8.19 -16.48
CA ASN A 2 10.00 6.95 -15.90
C ASN A 2 9.04 7.32 -14.76
N ASP A 3 8.04 8.11 -15.13
CA ASP A 3 7.09 8.68 -14.21
C ASP A 3 5.81 7.84 -14.33
N ILE A 4 5.24 7.45 -13.20
CA ILE A 4 3.95 6.75 -13.17
C ILE A 4 2.85 7.71 -12.76
N LEU A 5 1.77 7.77 -13.54
CA LEU A 5 0.59 8.54 -13.19
C LEU A 5 -0.36 7.69 -12.34
N ILE A 6 -0.79 8.23 -11.21
CA ILE A 6 -1.62 7.50 -10.25
C ILE A 6 -2.93 8.25 -10.05
N TYR A 7 -4.03 7.64 -10.47
CA TYR A 7 -5.35 8.16 -10.13
C TYR A 7 -5.75 7.73 -8.72
N VAL A 8 -6.24 8.68 -7.94
CA VAL A 8 -6.94 8.44 -6.68
C VAL A 8 -8.21 9.28 -6.61
N PRO A 9 -9.33 8.77 -6.09
CA PRO A 9 -10.58 9.53 -6.01
C PRO A 9 -10.47 10.73 -5.05
N LYS A 10 -9.58 10.64 -4.06
CA LYS A 10 -9.34 11.70 -3.07
C LYS A 10 -7.91 11.70 -2.60
N ILE A 11 -7.25 12.84 -2.69
CA ILE A 11 -5.87 13.01 -2.21
C ILE A 11 -5.89 13.39 -0.72
N THR A 12 -5.44 12.48 0.14
CA THR A 12 -5.32 12.69 1.59
C THR A 12 -3.87 12.67 2.05
N ASN A 13 -3.60 13.04 3.31
CA ASN A 13 -2.26 12.91 3.89
C ASN A 13 -1.78 11.46 3.95
N ARG A 14 -2.67 10.50 4.21
CA ARG A 14 -2.34 9.06 4.24
C ARG A 14 -1.93 8.56 2.85
N VAL A 15 -2.72 8.92 1.83
CA VAL A 15 -2.38 8.65 0.42
C VAL A 15 -1.03 9.27 0.08
N ARG A 16 -0.83 10.58 0.27
CA ARG A 16 0.44 11.24 -0.05
C ARG A 16 1.63 10.57 0.63
N TYR A 17 1.49 10.22 1.90
CA TYR A 17 2.54 9.58 2.68
C TYR A 17 2.89 8.19 2.16
N VAL A 18 1.91 7.30 1.98
CA VAL A 18 2.16 5.92 1.53
C VAL A 18 2.67 5.87 0.11
N PHE A 19 2.10 6.66 -0.80
CA PHE A 19 2.55 6.68 -2.18
C PHE A 19 3.98 7.25 -2.29
N ARG A 20 4.34 8.25 -1.48
CA ARG A 20 5.73 8.71 -1.40
C ARG A 20 6.65 7.60 -0.91
N LEU A 21 6.27 6.93 0.17
CA LEU A 21 7.04 5.83 0.73
C LEU A 21 7.28 4.73 -0.32
N VAL A 22 6.21 4.26 -0.98
CA VAL A 22 6.29 3.17 -1.95
C VAL A 22 7.06 3.60 -3.19
N PHE A 23 6.63 4.65 -3.88
CA PHE A 23 7.18 4.99 -5.20
C PHE A 23 8.52 5.69 -5.09
N LYS A 24 8.62 6.75 -4.28
CA LYS A 24 9.83 7.56 -4.17
C LYS A 24 10.87 6.94 -3.25
N ASP A 25 10.49 6.51 -2.05
CA ASP A 25 11.47 6.11 -1.05
C ASP A 25 11.91 4.64 -1.22
N LEU A 26 10.98 3.74 -1.51
CA LEU A 26 11.25 2.31 -1.68
C LEU A 26 11.54 1.93 -3.12
N LEU A 27 10.74 2.32 -4.11
CA LEU A 27 10.93 1.90 -5.50
C LEU A 27 11.84 2.84 -6.31
N LYS A 28 12.16 4.03 -5.76
CA LYS A 28 13.04 5.04 -6.36
C LYS A 28 12.57 5.54 -7.73
N VAL A 29 11.26 5.59 -7.95
CA VAL A 29 10.65 6.09 -9.18
C VAL A 29 9.89 7.39 -8.94
N SER A 30 9.85 8.23 -9.97
CA SER A 30 9.01 9.42 -9.99
C SER A 30 7.55 9.01 -10.17
N TYR A 31 6.65 9.78 -9.57
CA TYR A 31 5.22 9.55 -9.69
C TYR A 31 4.46 10.85 -9.55
N GLU A 32 3.28 10.90 -10.17
CA GLU A 32 2.31 11.97 -10.01
C GLU A 32 0.99 11.39 -9.51
N ILE A 33 0.31 12.10 -8.63
CA ILE A 33 -1.05 11.75 -8.19
C ILE A 33 -2.02 12.73 -8.81
N THR A 34 -3.05 12.21 -9.47
CA THR A 34 -4.19 12.97 -9.98
C THR A 34 -5.49 12.48 -9.37
N ASN A 35 -6.45 13.38 -9.17
CA ASN A 35 -7.85 13.04 -8.90
C ASN A 35 -8.78 13.44 -10.07
N ASN A 36 -8.20 13.86 -11.19
CA ASN A 36 -8.92 14.13 -12.44
C ASN A 36 -8.95 12.85 -13.27
N LEU A 37 -10.12 12.24 -13.37
CA LEU A 37 -10.31 10.98 -14.10
C LEU A 37 -10.12 11.16 -15.61
N ASP A 38 -10.58 12.27 -16.20
CA ASP A 38 -10.45 12.53 -17.64
C ASP A 38 -8.97 12.70 -18.03
N ALA A 39 -8.19 13.40 -17.20
CA ALA A 39 -6.74 13.52 -17.37
C ALA A 39 -6.04 12.17 -17.24
N PHE A 40 -6.47 11.31 -16.32
CA PHE A 40 -5.93 9.96 -16.20
C PHE A 40 -6.25 9.10 -17.42
N GLN A 41 -7.50 9.11 -17.89
CA GLN A 41 -7.95 8.33 -19.04
C GLN A 41 -7.23 8.74 -20.32
N SER A 42 -7.03 10.03 -20.54
CA SER A 42 -6.35 10.57 -21.73
C SER A 42 -4.81 10.47 -21.69
N ALA A 43 -4.21 10.15 -20.55
CA ALA A 43 -2.75 10.06 -20.42
C ALA A 43 -2.18 8.84 -21.17
N ASP A 44 -1.18 9.08 -22.02
CA ASP A 44 -0.40 8.06 -22.73
C ASP A 44 0.97 7.85 -22.05
N MET A 45 0.91 7.31 -20.84
CA MET A 45 2.08 7.00 -20.03
C MET A 45 1.74 5.85 -19.07
N PRO A 46 2.75 5.19 -18.47
CA PRO A 46 2.52 4.20 -17.42
C PRO A 46 1.63 4.78 -16.32
N LYS A 47 0.51 4.10 -16.05
CA LYS A 47 -0.49 4.61 -15.13
C LYS A 47 -1.22 3.50 -14.38
N MET A 48 -1.75 3.85 -13.23
CA MET A 48 -2.55 2.94 -12.41
C MET A 48 -3.57 3.68 -11.55
N MET A 49 -4.56 2.97 -11.08
CA MET A 49 -5.63 3.50 -10.24
C MET A 49 -5.55 2.92 -8.82
N TYR A 50 -5.84 3.74 -7.82
CA TYR A 50 -6.13 3.30 -6.46
C TYR A 50 -7.45 3.90 -5.97
N GLY A 51 -8.44 3.07 -5.67
CA GLY A 51 -9.76 3.57 -5.31
C GLY A 51 -10.80 2.49 -5.05
N MET A 52 -12.08 2.90 -4.98
CA MET A 52 -13.19 1.99 -4.68
C MET A 52 -13.64 1.16 -5.87
N LYS A 53 -13.35 1.59 -7.10
CA LYS A 53 -13.80 0.94 -8.33
C LYS A 53 -12.80 1.21 -9.45
N ALA A 54 -12.62 0.24 -10.35
CA ALA A 54 -11.92 0.44 -11.62
C ALA A 54 -12.74 1.35 -12.55
N HIS A 55 -12.07 2.24 -13.27
CA HIS A 55 -12.68 3.12 -14.28
C HIS A 55 -12.22 2.82 -15.71
N THR A 56 -11.19 1.98 -15.86
CA THR A 56 -10.55 1.52 -17.09
C THR A 56 -10.01 0.10 -16.87
N ASP A 57 -9.40 -0.49 -17.90
CA ASP A 57 -8.67 -1.76 -17.84
C ASP A 57 -7.17 -1.58 -17.46
N ASP A 58 -6.79 -0.40 -16.96
CA ASP A 58 -5.46 -0.17 -16.40
C ASP A 58 -5.27 -0.91 -15.06
N ILE A 59 -4.03 -0.99 -14.57
CA ILE A 59 -3.74 -1.60 -13.26
C ILE A 59 -4.59 -0.92 -12.19
N PHE A 60 -5.38 -1.71 -11.46
CA PHE A 60 -6.26 -1.23 -10.41
C PHE A 60 -5.92 -1.86 -9.07
N PHE A 61 -5.63 -1.03 -8.08
CA PHE A 61 -5.54 -1.44 -6.68
C PHE A 61 -6.80 -1.02 -5.94
N LYS A 62 -7.60 -2.00 -5.55
CA LYS A 62 -8.82 -1.79 -4.78
C LYS A 62 -8.47 -1.31 -3.37
N SER A 63 -9.12 -0.24 -2.96
CA SER A 63 -8.97 0.35 -1.64
C SER A 63 -9.96 -0.25 -0.64
N SER A 64 -9.51 -0.47 0.59
CA SER A 64 -10.35 -0.83 1.73
C SER A 64 -10.97 0.38 2.44
N GLY A 65 -10.59 1.61 2.04
CA GLY A 65 -11.11 2.86 2.58
C GLY A 65 -10.18 3.56 3.58
N LEU A 66 -9.29 2.83 4.26
CA LEU A 66 -8.45 3.36 5.36
C LEU A 66 -7.67 4.63 4.97
N LEU A 67 -7.14 4.69 3.75
CA LEU A 67 -6.35 5.84 3.31
C LEU A 67 -7.19 7.11 3.09
N PHE A 68 -8.53 7.01 3.01
CA PHE A 68 -9.42 8.15 2.81
C PHE A 68 -10.02 8.73 4.10
N GLU A 69 -9.81 8.04 5.21
CA GLU A 69 -10.36 8.37 6.51
C GLU A 69 -9.57 9.44 7.28
N LYS A 70 -10.18 9.94 8.35
CA LYS A 70 -9.58 10.83 9.35
C LYS A 70 -9.66 10.17 10.72
N GLY A 71 -8.70 10.46 11.59
CA GLY A 71 -8.65 9.91 12.95
C GLY A 71 -8.25 8.44 13.00
N VAL A 72 -8.16 7.89 14.19
CA VAL A 72 -7.77 6.48 14.43
C VAL A 72 -8.92 5.81 15.17
N HIS A 73 -9.31 4.61 14.74
CA HIS A 73 -10.37 3.85 15.36
C HIS A 73 -10.05 2.35 15.30
N SER A 74 -10.66 1.58 16.21
CA SER A 74 -10.43 0.14 16.30
C SER A 74 -10.92 -0.55 15.03
N MET A 75 -10.11 -1.45 14.49
CA MET A 75 -10.43 -2.24 13.31
C MET A 75 -10.31 -3.72 13.65
N GLU A 76 -11.23 -4.52 13.15
CA GLU A 76 -11.11 -5.98 13.17
C GLU A 76 -10.37 -6.43 11.91
N PHE A 77 -9.38 -7.30 12.10
CA PHE A 77 -8.53 -7.76 11.01
C PHE A 77 -8.74 -9.24 10.76
N ASN A 78 -9.10 -9.57 9.52
CA ASN A 78 -8.90 -10.90 8.97
C ASN A 78 -7.60 -10.89 8.17
N THR A 79 -6.85 -11.99 8.26
CA THR A 79 -5.67 -12.21 7.43
C THR A 79 -5.99 -13.18 6.31
N ILE A 80 -5.35 -12.97 5.17
CA ILE A 80 -5.32 -13.95 4.07
C ILE A 80 -3.88 -14.39 3.82
N ASP A 81 -3.71 -15.60 3.28
CA ASP A 81 -2.42 -16.04 2.77
C ASP A 81 -2.24 -15.58 1.32
N TYR A 82 -1.17 -14.83 1.06
CA TYR A 82 -0.78 -14.39 -0.27
C TYR A 82 0.71 -14.66 -0.48
N LYS A 83 1.04 -15.54 -1.45
CA LYS A 83 2.41 -15.93 -1.81
C LYS A 83 3.29 -16.28 -0.57
N GLY A 84 2.74 -17.05 0.38
CA GLY A 84 3.46 -17.49 1.58
C GLY A 84 3.61 -16.42 2.68
N ASN A 85 2.86 -15.31 2.59
CA ASN A 85 2.83 -14.26 3.61
C ASN A 85 1.39 -13.93 4.03
N LYS A 86 1.23 -13.43 5.26
CA LYS A 86 -0.06 -12.91 5.74
C LYS A 86 -0.27 -11.50 5.24
N ALA A 87 -1.39 -11.26 4.57
CA ALA A 87 -1.85 -9.95 4.15
C ALA A 87 -3.13 -9.55 4.89
N ILE A 88 -3.34 -8.24 5.03
CA ILE A 88 -4.50 -7.62 5.69
C ILE A 88 -5.20 -6.66 4.74
N PHE A 89 -6.40 -6.22 5.13
CA PHE A 89 -7.32 -5.44 4.29
C PHE A 89 -7.75 -6.22 3.04
N GLN A 90 -8.25 -7.44 3.24
CA GLN A 90 -8.83 -8.21 2.14
C GLN A 90 -9.89 -7.38 1.40
N VAL A 91 -9.85 -7.46 0.07
CA VAL A 91 -10.83 -6.83 -0.81
C VAL A 91 -11.39 -7.87 -1.76
N PHE A 92 -12.63 -7.68 -2.20
CA PHE A 92 -13.33 -8.59 -3.09
C PHE A 92 -13.68 -7.83 -4.37
N ASP A 93 -12.81 -7.95 -5.36
CA ASP A 93 -12.96 -7.33 -6.68
C ASP A 93 -12.08 -8.10 -7.68
N GLU A 94 -12.68 -8.61 -8.75
CA GLU A 94 -11.98 -9.41 -9.77
C GLU A 94 -11.08 -8.54 -10.65
N ASP A 95 -11.38 -7.24 -10.77
CA ASP A 95 -10.57 -6.29 -11.54
C ASP A 95 -9.35 -5.81 -10.73
N ALA A 96 -9.27 -6.14 -9.43
CA ALA A 96 -8.17 -5.70 -8.58
C ALA A 96 -6.91 -6.53 -8.83
N ALA A 97 -5.78 -5.85 -8.95
CA ALA A 97 -4.47 -6.46 -9.13
C ALA A 97 -4.01 -7.32 -7.93
N LEU A 98 -4.60 -7.13 -6.76
CA LEU A 98 -4.34 -7.89 -5.54
C LEU A 98 -5.64 -8.18 -4.78
N PRO A 99 -5.74 -9.32 -4.08
CA PRO A 99 -6.91 -9.68 -3.26
C PRO A 99 -6.97 -8.93 -1.92
N PHE A 100 -6.16 -7.88 -1.76
CA PHE A 100 -6.13 -7.03 -0.57
C PHE A 100 -5.64 -5.62 -0.92
N ASP A 101 -6.01 -4.64 -0.09
CA ASP A 101 -5.49 -3.28 -0.19
C ASP A 101 -4.06 -3.21 0.34
N VAL A 102 -3.11 -3.40 -0.58
CA VAL A 102 -1.68 -3.36 -0.31
C VAL A 102 -1.21 -2.02 0.26
N PHE A 103 -1.82 -0.90 -0.16
CA PHE A 103 -1.40 0.43 0.30
C PHE A 103 -1.89 0.71 1.72
N SER A 104 -3.10 0.26 2.08
CA SER A 104 -3.59 0.27 3.46
C SER A 104 -2.77 -0.67 4.34
N ALA A 105 -2.40 -1.86 3.85
CA ALA A 105 -1.53 -2.79 4.58
C ALA A 105 -0.17 -2.15 4.90
N ILE A 106 0.46 -1.52 3.90
CA ILE A 106 1.72 -0.78 4.09
C ILE A 106 1.53 0.37 5.09
N PHE A 107 0.49 1.20 4.93
CA PHE A 107 0.22 2.31 5.85
C PHE A 107 0.09 1.84 7.29
N PHE A 108 -0.71 0.80 7.51
CA PHE A 108 -0.98 0.25 8.83
C PHE A 108 0.32 -0.18 9.52
N LEU A 109 1.17 -0.93 8.81
CA LEU A 109 2.43 -1.43 9.34
C LEU A 109 3.43 -0.31 9.67
N VAL A 110 3.65 0.64 8.75
CA VAL A 110 4.67 1.69 8.96
C VAL A 110 4.23 2.78 9.93
N SER A 111 2.93 3.05 10.00
CA SER A 111 2.39 3.98 10.99
C SER A 111 2.29 3.35 12.37
N ARG A 112 2.47 2.03 12.50
CA ARG A 112 2.18 1.27 13.72
C ARG A 112 0.81 1.64 14.27
N TYR A 113 -0.18 1.65 13.38
CA TYR A 113 -1.53 2.20 13.62
C TYR A 113 -2.16 1.70 14.92
N GLU A 114 -1.94 0.43 15.25
CA GLU A 114 -2.38 -0.22 16.50
C GLU A 114 -1.92 0.47 17.79
N GLU A 115 -0.75 1.11 17.80
CA GLU A 115 -0.23 1.84 18.97
C GLU A 115 -0.96 3.15 19.25
N TYR A 116 -1.74 3.66 18.30
CA TYR A 116 -2.53 4.88 18.48
C TYR A 116 -3.95 4.62 19.02
N LEU A 117 -4.33 3.35 19.18
CA LEU A 117 -5.60 2.96 19.79
C LEU A 117 -5.50 2.90 21.32
N PRO A 118 -6.62 2.99 22.08
CA PRO A 118 -6.59 2.68 23.49
C PRO A 118 -6.08 1.24 23.71
N PHE A 119 -4.92 1.08 24.35
CA PHE A 119 -4.30 -0.22 24.60
C PHE A 119 -3.95 -0.38 26.09
N VAL A 120 -3.82 -1.64 26.54
CA VAL A 120 -3.31 -1.97 27.88
C VAL A 120 -1.81 -1.72 27.90
N ARG A 121 -1.39 -0.73 28.68
CA ARG A 121 0.01 -0.32 28.79
C ARG A 121 0.83 -1.37 29.55
N ASP A 122 2.06 -1.60 29.11
CA ASP A 122 3.05 -2.32 29.90
C ASP A 122 3.46 -1.50 31.15
N HIS A 123 4.30 -2.09 32.00
CA HIS A 123 4.85 -1.44 33.20
C HIS A 123 5.63 -0.14 32.94
N HIS A 124 5.97 0.16 31.67
CA HIS A 124 6.63 1.39 31.24
C HIS A 124 5.68 2.36 30.50
N GLY A 125 4.38 2.08 30.44
CA GLY A 125 3.41 2.92 29.75
C GLY A 125 3.34 2.69 28.23
N ARG A 126 4.01 1.67 27.70
CA ARG A 126 4.15 1.39 26.25
C ARG A 126 3.20 0.30 25.79
N PHE A 127 3.00 0.21 24.48
CA PHE A 127 2.29 -0.91 23.88
C PHE A 127 3.12 -2.19 24.06
N ALA A 128 2.54 -3.23 24.65
CA ALA A 128 3.25 -4.47 24.91
C ALA A 128 3.53 -5.21 23.60
N ALA A 129 4.82 -5.44 23.28
CA ALA A 129 5.25 -6.11 22.04
C ALA A 129 4.51 -7.44 21.75
N PRO A 130 4.23 -8.32 22.74
CA PRO A 130 3.47 -9.56 22.50
C PRO A 130 2.04 -9.35 21.96
N LEU A 131 1.47 -8.16 22.17
CA LEU A 131 0.14 -7.80 21.66
C LEU A 131 0.19 -7.23 20.24
N SER A 132 1.38 -7.07 19.64
CA SER A 132 1.50 -6.51 18.30
C SER A 132 0.90 -7.45 17.27
N MET A 133 0.20 -6.87 16.30
CA MET A 133 -0.42 -7.65 15.24
C MET A 133 0.64 -8.39 14.42
N SER A 134 1.84 -7.80 14.31
CA SER A 134 2.98 -8.41 13.62
C SER A 134 3.46 -9.72 14.28
N ILE A 135 3.40 -9.82 15.62
CA ILE A 135 3.69 -11.07 16.34
C ILE A 135 2.54 -12.06 16.17
N GLN A 136 1.30 -11.60 16.35
CA GLN A 136 0.11 -12.45 16.21
C GLN A 136 -0.01 -13.10 14.83
N TRP A 137 0.42 -12.39 13.78
CA TRP A 137 0.41 -12.88 12.40
C TRP A 137 1.70 -13.59 11.98
N GLY A 138 2.71 -13.67 12.85
CA GLY A 138 3.99 -14.33 12.55
C GLY A 138 4.80 -13.64 11.44
N ILE A 139 4.63 -12.33 11.27
CA ILE A 139 5.31 -11.53 10.23
C ILE A 139 6.43 -10.65 10.78
N LEU A 140 6.67 -10.66 12.09
CA LEU A 140 7.62 -9.76 12.76
C LEU A 140 9.02 -9.76 12.12
N GLU A 141 9.50 -10.94 11.73
CA GLU A 141 10.85 -11.11 11.16
C GLU A 141 10.92 -10.85 9.64
N LYS A 142 9.77 -10.58 9.01
CA LYS A 142 9.69 -10.36 7.56
C LYS A 142 9.61 -8.86 7.27
N PRO A 143 10.36 -8.34 6.28
CA PRO A 143 10.27 -6.95 5.86
C PRO A 143 9.02 -6.74 4.99
N MET A 144 7.83 -6.91 5.58
CA MET A 144 6.54 -6.98 4.88
C MET A 144 6.30 -5.79 3.95
N VAL A 145 6.66 -4.58 4.39
CA VAL A 145 6.55 -3.36 3.57
C VAL A 145 7.41 -3.43 2.32
N ASN A 146 8.63 -3.98 2.42
CA ASN A 146 9.50 -4.16 1.26
C ASN A 146 8.98 -5.26 0.34
N ILE A 147 8.45 -6.35 0.89
CA ILE A 147 7.84 -7.44 0.13
C ILE A 147 6.67 -6.89 -0.70
N TRP A 148 5.77 -6.13 -0.07
CA TRP A 148 4.64 -5.49 -0.75
C TRP A 148 5.03 -4.45 -1.78
N ALA A 149 6.06 -3.63 -1.52
CA ALA A 149 6.58 -2.72 -2.54
C ALA A 149 7.14 -3.47 -3.77
N LEU A 150 7.84 -4.59 -3.56
CA LEU A 150 8.35 -5.42 -4.66
C LEU A 150 7.23 -6.12 -5.44
N GLU A 151 6.14 -6.50 -4.77
CA GLU A 151 4.95 -7.04 -5.41
C GLU A 151 4.29 -6.00 -6.33
N ILE A 152 4.13 -4.76 -5.86
CA ILE A 152 3.63 -3.63 -6.67
C ILE A 152 4.53 -3.41 -7.90
N ARG A 153 5.86 -3.43 -7.71
CA ARG A 153 6.82 -3.33 -8.82
C ARG A 153 6.62 -4.44 -9.85
N GLN A 154 6.40 -5.68 -9.39
CA GLN A 154 6.20 -6.82 -10.28
C GLN A 154 4.94 -6.66 -11.14
N ILE A 155 3.82 -6.26 -10.52
CA ILE A 155 2.56 -5.98 -11.22
C ILE A 155 2.74 -4.86 -12.27
N ILE A 156 3.48 -3.79 -11.92
CA ILE A 156 3.76 -2.70 -12.87
C ILE A 156 4.58 -3.19 -14.06
N LEU A 157 5.60 -4.03 -13.83
CA LEU A 157 6.45 -4.57 -14.89
C LEU A 157 5.70 -5.57 -15.80
N GLU A 158 4.69 -6.25 -15.29
CA GLU A 158 3.84 -7.14 -16.09
C GLU A 158 2.99 -6.37 -17.11
N ARG A 159 2.47 -5.19 -16.75
CA ARG A 159 1.72 -4.32 -17.67
C ARG A 159 2.63 -3.42 -18.52
N TYR A 160 3.75 -2.96 -17.96
CA TYR A 160 4.69 -2.04 -18.59
C TYR A 160 6.13 -2.62 -18.54
N PRO A 161 6.46 -3.60 -19.41
CA PRO A 161 7.76 -4.29 -19.37
C PRO A 161 8.97 -3.37 -19.56
N GLU A 162 8.79 -2.29 -20.31
CA GLU A 162 9.84 -1.29 -20.59
C GLU A 162 10.01 -0.27 -19.45
N PHE A 163 9.17 -0.32 -18.40
CA PHE A 163 9.27 0.61 -17.29
C PHE A 163 10.48 0.29 -16.42
N PHE A 164 11.40 1.26 -16.30
CA PHE A 164 12.64 1.04 -15.57
C PHE A 164 12.52 1.41 -14.08
N PHE A 165 12.83 0.44 -13.22
CA PHE A 165 13.04 0.65 -11.78
C PHE A 165 14.54 0.68 -11.46
N PRO A 166 15.04 1.70 -10.73
CA PRO A 166 16.44 1.73 -10.30
C PRO A 166 16.81 0.53 -9.43
N VAL A 167 17.99 -0.03 -9.69
CA VAL A 167 18.53 -1.15 -8.89
C VAL A 167 19.00 -0.62 -7.52
N LYS A 168 18.47 -1.19 -6.44
CA LYS A 168 18.96 -0.92 -5.09
C LYS A 168 20.36 -1.52 -4.90
N LYS A 169 21.36 -0.68 -4.63
CA LYS A 169 22.64 -1.12 -4.08
C LYS A 169 22.61 -0.91 -2.57
N PHE A 170 22.54 -2.00 -1.81
CA PHE A 170 22.75 -1.94 -0.36
C PHE A 170 24.25 -1.83 -0.08
N ARG A 171 24.65 -0.88 0.76
CA ARG A 171 25.99 -0.81 1.35
C ARG A 171 25.81 -1.01 2.85
N PHE A 172 26.54 -1.97 3.40
CA PHE A 172 26.57 -2.32 4.82
C PHE A 172 27.83 -1.74 5.45
#